data_AF-A0A3B1B706-F1
#
_entry.id   AF-A0A3B1B706-F1
#
_cell.length_a   1.000
_cell.length_b   1.000
_cell.length_c   1.000
_cell.angle_alpha   90.00
_cell.angle_beta   90.00
_cell.angle_gamma   90.00
#
_symmetry.space_group_name_H-M   'P 1'
#
loop_
_entity.id
_entity.type
_entity.pdbx_description
1 polymer ?
#
loop_
_entity_poly.entity_id
_entity_poly.type
_entity_poly.pdbx_seq_one_letter_code
_entity_poly.pdbx_strand_id
1 'polypeptide(L)' 'KTTIAFVADNPGKWLFHCHMLEHAAAGMSSWFEVV' A
#
# COMPACT_ATOMS: atom_id res chain seq x y z
N LYS A 1 18.35 1.80 -0.43
CA LYS A 1 17.36 0.84 0.11
C LYS A 1 16.71 1.49 1.31
N THR A 2 15.39 1.69 1.27
CA THR A 2 14.62 2.23 2.39
C THR A 2 13.89 1.07 3.07
N THR A 3 13.90 1.05 4.39
CA THR A 3 13.19 0.03 5.18
C THR A 3 12.05 0.70 5.93
N ILE A 4 10.86 0.12 5.88
CA ILE A 4 9.66 0.58 6.57
C ILE A 4 9.16 -0.57 7.45
N ALA A 5 8.79 -0.27 8.69
CA ALA A 5 8.21 -1.22 9.63
C ALA A 5 7.02 -0.56 10.34
N PHE A 6 5.93 -1.32 10.50
CA PHE A 6 4.70 -0.90 11.19
C PHE A 6 3.96 -2.13 11.72
N VAL A 7 3.02 -1.92 12.64
CA VAL A 7 2.10 -2.97 13.11
C VAL A 7 0.84 -2.92 12.24
N ALA A 8 0.45 -4.05 11.65
CA ALA A 8 -0.80 -4.19 10.91
C ALA A 8 -1.89 -4.71 11.88
N ASP A 9 -2.46 -3.81 12.68
CA ASP A 9 -3.45 -4.12 13.73
C ASP A 9 -4.90 -3.80 13.33
N ASN A 10 -5.12 -3.35 12.09
CA ASN A 10 -6.44 -3.00 11.59
C ASN A 10 -6.87 -3.95 10.45
N PRO A 11 -7.80 -4.89 10.70
CA PRO A 11 -8.25 -5.85 9.70
C PRO A 11 -8.85 -5.21 8.45
N GLY A 12 -8.60 -5.83 7.30
CA GLY A 12 -9.16 -5.40 6.04
C GLY A 12 -8.15 -5.40 4.89
N LYS A 13 -8.63 -4.95 3.73
CA LYS A 13 -7.84 -4.86 2.51
C LYS A 13 -7.28 -3.44 2.36
N TRP A 14 -5.97 -3.32 2.42
CA TRP A 14 -5.26 -2.04 2.42
C TRP A 14 -4.62 -1.75 1.07
N LEU A 15 -4.89 -0.56 0.54
CA LEU A 15 -4.26 -0.06 -0.69
C LEU A 15 -2.83 0.40 -0.38
N PHE A 16 -1.87 -0.12 -1.13
CA PHE A 16 -0.49 0.35 -1.12
C PHE A 16 -0.15 0.91 -2.50
N HIS A 17 0.05 2.22 -2.63
CA HIS A 17 0.24 2.86 -3.93
C HIS A 17 1.24 4.02 -3.89
N CYS A 18 1.74 4.43 -5.05
CA CYS A 18 2.50 5.67 -5.19
C CYS A 18 1.58 6.89 -5.03
N HIS A 19 1.98 7.89 -4.25
CA HIS A 19 1.17 9.09 -4.03
C HIS A 19 1.15 10.06 -5.23
N MET A 20 1.95 9.82 -6.27
CA MET A 20 1.79 10.47 -7.57
C MET A 20 0.54 9.88 -8.25
N LEU A 21 -0.48 10.70 -8.49
CA LEU A 21 -1.80 10.24 -8.96
C LEU A 21 -1.71 9.58 -10.33
N GLU A 22 -0.87 10.11 -11.22
CA GLU A 22 -0.65 9.56 -12.56
C GLU A 22 0.01 8.18 -12.49
N HIS A 23 0.90 7.94 -11.52
CA HIS A 23 1.51 6.64 -11.32
C HIS A 23 0.52 5.64 -10.73
N ALA A 24 -0.32 6.07 -9.77
CA ALA A 24 -1.38 5.23 -9.23
C ALA A 24 -2.40 4.85 -10.32
N ALA A 25 -2.82 5.81 -11.14
CA ALA A 25 -3.70 5.60 -12.29
C ALA A 25 -3.06 4.70 -13.36
N ALA A 26 -1.74 4.77 -13.53
CA ALA A 26 -0.97 3.87 -14.39
C ALA A 26 -0.70 2.49 -13.78
N GLY A 27 -1.20 2.21 -12.57
CA GLY A 27 -1.16 0.89 -11.94
C GLY A 27 -0.03 0.66 -10.94
N MET A 28 0.68 1.71 -10.49
CA MET A 28 1.66 1.62 -9.40
C MET A 28 0.96 1.51 -8.04
N SER A 29 0.20 0.43 -7.91
CA SER A 29 -0.65 0.09 -6.77
C SER A 29 -0.62 -1.42 -6.53
N SER A 30 -0.68 -1.81 -5.27
CA SER A 30 -0.84 -3.18 -4.80
C SER A 30 -1.77 -3.19 -3.60
N TRP A 31 -2.11 -4.39 -3.13
CA TRP A 31 -2.98 -4.59 -1.99
C TRP A 31 -2.36 -5.60 -1.04
N PHE A 32 -2.61 -5.43 0.24
CA PHE A 32 -2.37 -6.48 1.24
C PHE A 32 -3.59 -6.61 2.15
N GLU A 33 -3.76 -7.79 2.71
CA GLU A 33 -4.86 -8.11 3.61
C GLU A 33 -4.31 -8.31 5.02
N VAL A 34 -4.97 -7.69 5.99
CA VAL A 34 -4.78 -7.92 7.40
C VAL A 34 -5.95 -8.77 7.88
N VAL A 35 -5.66 -9.99 8.33
CA VAL A 35 -6.63 -10.98 8.83
C VAL A 35 -6.62 -11.06 10.34
#